data_AF-A0A960V9V0-F1
#
_entry.id   AF-A0A960V9V0-F1
#
_cell.length_a   1.000
_cell.length_b   1.000
_cell.length_c   1.000
_cell.angle_alpha   90.00
_cell.angle_beta   90.00
_cell.angle_gamma   90.00
#
_symmetry.space_group_name_H-M   'P 1'
#
loop_
_entity.id
_entity.type
_entity.pdbx_description
1 polymer ?
#
loop_
_entity_poly.entity_id
_entity_poly.type
_entity_poly.pdbx_seq_one_letter_code
_entity_poly.pdbx_strand_id
1 'polypeptide(L)'
;GMVAFAGISITLSSRTSNNQIANGLINAVSMPMMIASGIFFSYHNFPDYIEKVVEYFPLTLLADSIRGIFIEAKGIGDVWISMIILNIIGLIFFYIGLKNYKWD
;
A
#
# COMPACT_ATOMS: atom_id res chain seq x y z
N GLY A 1 -2.70 -5.60 6.14
CA GLY A 1 -3.29 -4.29 5.76
C GLY A 1 -2.67 -3.17 6.56
N MET A 2 -3.11 -2.95 7.80
CA MET A 2 -2.66 -1.82 8.65
C MET A 2 -1.13 -1.66 8.74
N VAL A 3 -0.40 -2.77 8.89
CA VAL A 3 1.08 -2.76 8.96
C VAL A 3 1.72 -2.18 7.69
N ALA A 4 1.17 -2.46 6.50
CA ALA A 4 1.63 -1.92 5.22
C ALA A 4 1.55 -0.40 5.20
N PHE A 5 0.36 0.13 5.49
CA PHE A 5 0.11 1.56 5.46
C PHE A 5 0.84 2.30 6.58
N ALA A 6 0.95 1.69 7.77
CA ALA A 6 1.73 2.24 8.87
C ALA A 6 3.23 2.31 8.53
N GLY A 7 3.80 1.27 7.91
CA GLY A 7 5.20 1.30 7.46
C GLY A 7 5.47 2.43 6.47
N ILE A 8 4.56 2.62 5.51
CA ILE A 8 4.64 3.69 4.51
C ILE A 8 4.55 5.07 5.17
N SER A 9 3.57 5.28 6.06
CA SER A 9 3.39 6.57 6.74
C SER A 9 4.57 6.92 7.63
N ILE A 10 5.15 5.94 8.33
CA ILE A 10 6.37 6.10 9.14
C ILE A 10 7.55 6.48 8.25
N THR A 11 7.72 5.81 7.10
CA THR A 11 8.80 6.13 6.16
C THR A 11 8.69 7.57 5.65
N LEU A 12 7.50 7.99 5.23
CA LEU A 12 7.26 9.33 4.70
C LEU A 12 7.42 10.40 5.80
N SER A 13 7.00 10.10 7.02
CA SER A 13 7.10 11.04 8.16
C SER A 13 8.51 11.12 8.73
N SER A 14 9.33 10.06 8.62
CA SER A 14 10.69 9.99 9.21
C SER A 14 11.65 11.11 8.76
N ARG A 15 11.34 11.79 7.64
CA ARG A 15 12.18 12.86 7.06
C ARG A 15 11.74 14.28 7.42
N THR A 16 10.61 14.46 8.08
CA THR A 16 10.08 15.80 8.40
C THR A 16 9.61 15.92 9.83
N SER A 17 10.09 16.94 10.54
CA SER A 17 9.66 17.25 11.91
C SER A 17 8.32 18.00 11.95
N ASN A 18 7.82 18.44 10.79
CA ASN A 18 6.55 19.16 10.67
C ASN A 18 5.42 18.22 10.26
N ASN A 19 4.42 18.05 11.14
CA ASN A 19 3.23 17.25 10.92
C ASN A 19 2.44 17.64 9.67
N GLN A 20 2.40 18.92 9.29
CA GLN A 20 1.68 19.37 8.12
C GLN A 20 2.38 18.93 6.82
N ILE A 21 3.72 18.96 6.80
CA ILE A 21 4.51 18.44 5.67
C ILE A 21 4.39 16.91 5.60
N ALA A 22 4.41 16.22 6.74
CA ALA A 22 4.22 14.76 6.80
C ALA A 22 2.87 14.35 6.20
N ASN A 23 1.78 14.98 6.65
CA ASN A 23 0.44 14.71 6.12
C ASN A 23 0.33 15.08 4.64
N GLY A 24 0.95 16.19 4.20
CA GLY A 24 1.01 16.56 2.79
C GLY A 24 1.65 15.47 1.93
N LEU A 25 2.78 14.92 2.39
CA LEU A 25 3.50 13.86 1.69
C LEU A 25 2.72 12.53 1.66
N ILE A 26 2.10 12.15 2.78
CA ILE A 26 1.23 10.96 2.86
C ILE A 26 0.09 11.06 1.86
N ASN A 27 -0.59 12.21 1.79
CA ASN A 27 -1.70 12.42 0.85
C ASN A 27 -1.21 12.46 -0.61
N ALA A 28 -0.07 13.09 -0.87
CA ALA A 28 0.53 13.15 -2.19
C ALA A 28 0.90 11.76 -2.76
N VAL A 29 1.19 10.78 -1.89
CA VAL A 29 1.43 9.38 -2.30
C VAL A 29 0.13 8.57 -2.33
N SER A 30 -0.76 8.78 -1.35
CA SER A 30 -2.02 8.05 -1.25
C SER A 30 -2.95 8.32 -2.42
N MET A 31 -3.01 9.56 -2.90
CA MET A 31 -3.91 9.94 -4.00
C MET A 31 -3.57 9.23 -5.33
N PRO A 32 -2.31 9.26 -5.84
CA PRO A 32 -1.92 8.47 -7.00
C PRO A 32 -2.14 6.96 -6.79
N MET A 33 -1.81 6.45 -5.60
CA MET A 33 -1.99 5.03 -5.28
C MET A 33 -3.46 4.63 -5.38
N MET A 34 -4.37 5.49 -4.91
CA MET A 34 -5.81 5.25 -4.96
C MET A 34 -6.35 5.21 -6.39
N ILE A 35 -5.89 6.13 -7.25
CA ILE A 35 -6.27 6.15 -8.67
C ILE A 35 -5.75 4.89 -9.39
N ALA A 36 -4.49 4.52 -9.12
CA ALA A 36 -3.86 3.36 -9.75
C ALA A 36 -4.46 2.03 -9.27
N SER A 37 -4.89 1.93 -8.00
CA SER A 37 -5.23 0.67 -7.33
C SER A 37 -6.45 -0.12 -7.81
N GLY A 38 -7.09 0.26 -8.92
CA GLY A 38 -8.27 -0.47 -9.39
C GLY A 38 -9.58 -0.11 -8.71
N ILE A 39 -9.56 0.77 -7.70
CA ILE A 39 -10.74 1.13 -6.91
C ILE A 39 -11.70 2.01 -7.74
N PHE A 40 -11.17 2.97 -8.51
CA PHE A 40 -11.97 3.86 -9.36
C PHE A 40 -12.07 3.39 -10.81
N PHE A 41 -10.99 2.86 -11.37
CA PHE A 41 -10.91 2.39 -12.75
C PHE A 41 -10.23 1.03 -12.76
N SER A 42 -10.75 0.06 -13.52
CA SER A 42 -10.08 -1.24 -13.64
C SER A 42 -8.68 -1.06 -14.27
N TYR A 43 -7.66 -1.58 -13.58
CA TYR A 43 -6.28 -1.53 -14.06
C TYR A 43 -5.94 -2.62 -15.11
N HIS A 44 -6.86 -3.55 -15.39
CA HIS A 44 -6.67 -4.65 -16.35
C HIS A 44 -6.52 -4.18 -17.82
N ASN A 45 -6.82 -2.91 -18.10
CA ASN A 45 -6.63 -2.31 -19.42
C ASN A 45 -5.32 -1.50 -19.52
N PHE A 46 -4.50 -1.50 -18.48
CA PHE A 46 -3.21 -0.83 -18.52
C PHE A 46 -2.20 -1.68 -19.33
N PRO A 47 -1.16 -1.05 -19.90
CA PRO A 47 -0.07 -1.80 -20.52
C PRO A 47 0.54 -2.79 -19.52
N ASP A 48 0.93 -3.99 -19.97
CA ASP A 48 1.42 -5.11 -19.14
C ASP A 48 2.47 -4.71 -18.08
N TYR A 49 3.31 -3.73 -18.40
CA TYR A 49 4.34 -3.22 -17.49
C TYR A 49 3.76 -2.46 -16.29
N ILE A 50 2.72 -1.66 -16.51
CA ILE A 50 2.07 -0.85 -15.48
C ILE A 50 1.15 -1.72 -14.65
N GLU A 51 0.40 -2.61 -15.29
CA GLU A 51 -0.49 -3.57 -14.63
C GLU A 51 0.26 -4.36 -13.54
N LYS A 52 1.40 -4.97 -13.88
CA LYS A 52 2.24 -5.70 -12.92
C LYS A 52 2.67 -4.86 -11.73
N VAL A 53 3.01 -3.58 -11.93
CA VAL A 53 3.43 -2.70 -10.82
C VAL A 53 2.25 -2.40 -9.90
N VAL A 54 1.08 -2.14 -10.48
CA VAL A 54 -0.14 -1.81 -9.76
C VAL A 54 -0.66 -3.01 -8.95
N GLU A 55 -0.56 -4.22 -9.47
CA GLU A 55 -0.94 -5.45 -8.75
C GLU A 55 -0.17 -5.64 -7.44
N TYR A 56 1.09 -5.18 -7.37
CA TYR A 56 1.89 -5.24 -6.15
C TYR A 56 1.64 -4.09 -5.17
N PHE A 57 0.83 -3.09 -5.54
CA PHE A 57 0.52 -2.00 -4.63
C PHE A 57 -0.28 -2.52 -3.43
N PRO A 58 0.06 -2.08 -2.20
CA PRO A 58 -0.62 -2.55 -1.00
C PRO A 58 -2.10 -2.18 -1.00
N LEU A 59 -2.47 -1.08 -1.66
CA LEU A 59 -3.87 -0.69 -1.78
C LEU A 59 -4.64 -1.61 -2.76
N THR A 60 -4.02 -2.00 -3.88
CA THR A 60 -4.60 -2.95 -4.85
C THR A 60 -4.80 -4.32 -4.24
N LEU A 61 -3.75 -4.88 -3.62
CA LEU A 61 -3.80 -6.18 -2.93
C LEU A 61 -4.92 -6.22 -1.88
N LEU A 62 -5.08 -5.14 -1.12
CA LEU A 62 -6.14 -5.06 -0.12
C LEU A 62 -7.52 -4.96 -0.76
N ALA A 63 -7.70 -4.08 -1.75
CA ALA A 63 -8.97 -3.90 -2.45
C ALA A 63 -9.43 -5.19 -3.14
N ASP A 64 -8.52 -5.88 -3.83
CA ASP A 64 -8.82 -7.12 -4.55
C ASP A 64 -9.10 -8.27 -3.58
N SER A 65 -8.40 -8.36 -2.44
CA SER A 65 -8.69 -9.35 -1.41
C SER A 65 -10.08 -9.15 -0.80
N ILE A 66 -10.44 -7.90 -0.50
CA ILE A 66 -11.78 -7.56 -0.01
C ILE A 66 -12.83 -7.91 -1.08
N ARG A 67 -12.59 -7.51 -2.33
CA ARG A 67 -13.51 -7.80 -3.45
C ARG A 67 -13.71 -9.31 -3.64
N GLY A 68 -12.63 -10.09 -3.60
CA GLY A 68 -12.67 -11.54 -3.72
C GLY A 68 -13.51 -12.21 -2.63
N ILE A 69 -13.40 -11.76 -1.38
CA ILE A 69 -14.21 -12.31 -0.28
C ILE A 69 -15.67 -11.92 -0.43
N PHE A 70 -15.96 -10.63 -0.67
CA PHE A 70 -17.33 -10.10 -0.65
C PHE A 70 -18.14 -10.40 -1.92
N ILE A 71 -17.48 -10.43 -3.09
CA ILE A 71 -18.16 -10.55 -4.39
C ILE A 71 -18.01 -11.97 -4.95
N GLU A 72 -16.80 -12.53 -4.88
CA GLU A 72 -16.50 -13.83 -5.49
C GLU A 72 -16.67 -15.01 -4.51
N ALA A 73 -17.07 -14.73 -3.26
CA ALA A 73 -17.20 -15.71 -2.18
C ALA A 73 -15.94 -16.57 -1.97
N LYS A 74 -14.76 -15.99 -2.24
CA LYS A 74 -13.46 -16.66 -2.03
C LYS A 74 -13.28 -16.98 -0.55
N GLY A 75 -12.64 -18.11 -0.29
CA GLY A 75 -12.31 -18.52 1.07
C GLY A 75 -11.26 -17.57 1.68
N ILE A 76 -11.25 -17.47 3.00
CA ILE A 76 -10.15 -16.76 3.72
C ILE A 76 -8.79 -17.40 3.37
N GLY A 77 -8.79 -18.70 3.05
CA GLY A 77 -7.64 -19.44 2.54
C GLY A 77 -7.20 -19.08 1.13
N ASP A 78 -7.86 -18.17 0.42
CA ASP A 78 -7.43 -17.69 -0.91
C ASP A 78 -6.74 -16.32 -0.83
N VAL A 79 -6.99 -15.55 0.25
CA VAL A 79 -6.43 -14.19 0.45
C VAL A 79 -5.19 -14.16 1.34
N TRP A 80 -4.81 -15.29 1.94
CA TRP A 80 -3.68 -15.38 2.85
C TRP A 80 -2.35 -14.92 2.23
N ILE A 81 -2.12 -15.20 0.94
CA ILE A 81 -0.93 -14.73 0.20
C ILE A 81 -0.90 -13.20 0.19
N SER A 82 -2.00 -12.56 -0.18
CA SER A 82 -2.12 -11.10 -0.18
C SER A 82 -1.90 -10.51 1.22
N MET A 83 -2.38 -11.18 2.28
CA MET A 83 -2.15 -10.76 3.66
C MET A 83 -0.67 -10.85 4.06
N ILE A 84 0.05 -11.89 3.63
CA ILE A 84 1.49 -12.04 3.88
C ILE A 84 2.26 -10.95 3.14
N ILE A 85 1.96 -10.74 1.85
CA ILE A 85 2.63 -9.72 1.03
C ILE A 85 2.43 -8.33 1.67
N LEU A 86 1.22 -7.99 2.11
CA LEU A 86 0.96 -6.73 2.81
C LEU A 86 1.79 -6.57 4.09
N ASN A 87 1.95 -7.64 4.87
CA ASN A 87 2.79 -7.58 6.07
C ASN A 87 4.27 -7.43 5.73
N ILE A 88 4.77 -8.13 4.70
CA ILE A 88 6.15 -8.00 4.23
C ILE A 88 6.42 -6.57 3.76
N ILE A 89 5.53 -6.00 2.94
CA ILE A 89 5.64 -4.60 2.48
C ILE A 89 5.70 -3.66 3.69
N GLY A 90 4.80 -3.82 4.66
CA GLY A 90 4.79 -3.00 5.87
C GLY A 90 6.08 -3.09 6.68
N LEU A 91 6.61 -4.29 6.88
CA LEU A 91 7.87 -4.50 7.58
C LEU A 91 9.06 -3.89 6.82
N ILE A 92 9.11 -4.01 5.49
CA ILE A 92 10.15 -3.40 4.66
C ILE A 92 10.13 -1.88 4.80
N PHE A 93 8.97 -1.26 4.60
CA PHE A 93 8.85 0.19 4.74
C PHE A 93 9.13 0.63 6.18
N PHE A 94 8.62 -0.07 7.18
CA PHE A 94 8.92 0.22 8.57
C PHE A 94 10.43 0.18 8.87
N TYR A 95 11.13 -0.84 8.39
CA TYR A 95 12.59 -0.97 8.52
C TYR A 95 13.34 0.18 7.82
N ILE A 96 12.92 0.55 6.61
CA ILE A 96 13.48 1.69 5.87
C ILE A 96 13.23 3.00 6.61
N GLY A 97 12.04 3.19 7.15
CA GLY A 97 11.66 4.35 7.96
C GLY A 97 12.53 4.47 9.21
N LEU A 98 12.74 3.36 9.93
CA LEU A 98 13.64 3.32 11.09
C LEU A 98 15.09 3.68 10.73
N LYS A 99 15.60 3.19 9.60
CA LYS A 99 16.96 3.53 9.15
C LYS A 99 17.09 5.00 8.74
N ASN A 100 16.05 5.58 8.15
CA ASN A 100 16.01 6.98 7.74
C ASN A 100 15.72 7.94 8.89
N TYR A 101 15.28 7.44 10.04
CA TYR A 101 15.05 8.22 11.24
C TYR A 101 16.39 8.74 11.77
N LYS A 102 16.65 10.04 11.55
CA LYS A 102 17.76 10.73 12.19
C LYS A 102 17.39 10.94 13.65
N TRP A 103 18.14 10.29 14.54
CA TRP A 103 18.16 10.59 15.96
C TRP A 103 18.85 11.94 16.13
N ASP A 104 18.06 13.02 16.20
CA ASP A 104 18.49 14.28 16.82
C ASP A 104 18.15 14.23 18.32
#